data_AF-A0A965PSU4-F1
#
_entry.id   AF-A0A965PSU4-F1
#
_cell.length_a   1.000
_cell.length_b   1.000
_cell.length_c   1.000
_cell.angle_alpha   90.00
_cell.angle_beta   90.00
_cell.angle_gamma   90.00
#
_symmetry.space_group_name_H-M   'P 1'
#
loop_
_entity.id
_entity.type
_entity.pdbx_description
1 polymer ?
#
loop_
_entity_poly.entity_id
_entity_poly.type
_entity_poly.pdbx_seq_one_letter_code
_entity_poly.pdbx_strand_id
1 'polypeptide(L)'
;MLKYGFWVDNGAKRGPGEPPPVSSILEWIKEKGIRPQGKITQIGLAYLIARSIGAKGQRFKKPKPFIQSSLRSALNDNMQNIANKGAVDIMKKIKEDIEKTPLGVD
;
A
#
# COMPACT_ATOMS: atom_id res chain seq x y z
N MET A 1 8.00 -12.12 -6.06
CA MET A 1 7.04 -11.05 -5.73
C MET A 1 6.40 -10.57 -7.02
N LEU A 2 5.08 -10.69 -7.19
CA LEU A 2 4.38 -10.31 -8.41
C LEU A 2 4.64 -8.81 -8.69
N LYS A 3 5.03 -8.48 -9.93
CA LYS A 3 5.35 -7.12 -10.43
C LYS A 3 4.27 -6.08 -10.07
N TYR A 4 3.05 -6.55 -9.79
CA TYR A 4 1.91 -5.79 -9.31
C TYR A 4 2.11 -5.11 -7.95
N GLY A 5 2.79 -5.75 -6.98
CA GLY A 5 2.97 -5.21 -5.62
C GLY A 5 3.75 -3.90 -5.58
N PHE A 6 4.80 -3.80 -6.38
CA PHE A 6 5.65 -2.61 -6.48
C PHE A 6 4.88 -1.34 -6.87
N TRP A 7 3.95 -1.45 -7.82
CA TRP A 7 3.16 -0.32 -8.30
C TRP A 7 2.08 0.13 -7.33
N VAL A 8 1.61 -0.76 -6.46
CA VAL A 8 0.55 -0.47 -5.50
C VAL A 8 1.11 0.22 -4.25
N ASP A 9 2.32 -0.16 -3.83
CA ASP A 9 2.99 0.40 -2.65
C ASP A 9 3.65 1.76 -2.94
N ASN A 10 4.36 1.92 -4.07
CA ASN A 10 5.13 3.15 -4.35
C ASN A 10 4.29 4.30 -4.91
N GLY A 11 3.01 4.05 -5.19
CA GLY A 11 2.17 5.08 -5.73
C GLY A 11 2.34 5.25 -7.25
N ALA A 12 3.53 5.60 -7.70
CA ALA A 12 3.79 6.00 -9.08
C ALA A 12 4.22 4.82 -9.97
N LYS A 13 3.81 4.83 -11.25
CA LYS A 13 4.33 3.89 -12.27
C LYS A 13 5.70 4.31 -12.83
N ARG A 14 6.13 5.55 -12.60
CA ARG A 14 7.36 6.12 -13.16
C ARG A 14 8.01 7.05 -12.16
N GLY A 15 9.26 6.78 -11.79
CA GLY A 15 10.09 7.65 -10.95
C GLY A 15 10.73 8.80 -11.73
N PRO A 16 11.38 9.77 -11.05
CA PRO A 16 12.31 10.68 -11.69
C PRO A 16 13.35 9.92 -12.52
N GLY A 17 13.67 10.40 -13.70
CA GLY A 17 14.52 9.74 -14.69
C GLY A 17 13.79 8.86 -15.69
N GLU A 18 12.48 8.62 -15.53
CA GLU A 18 11.73 7.65 -16.35
C GLU A 18 10.65 8.29 -17.25
N PRO A 19 11.03 9.10 -18.26
CA PRO A 19 10.07 9.75 -19.14
C PRO A 19 9.27 8.74 -19.97
N PRO A 20 7.96 8.95 -20.18
CA PRO A 20 7.16 8.17 -21.10
C PRO A 20 7.51 8.46 -22.57
N PRO A 21 7.25 7.51 -23.48
CA PRO A 21 7.30 7.78 -24.91
C PRO A 21 6.37 8.94 -25.28
N VAL A 22 6.88 9.88 -26.07
CA VAL A 22 6.11 11.06 -26.52
C VAL A 22 4.88 10.63 -27.33
N SER A 23 4.99 9.56 -28.12
CA SER A 23 3.89 9.00 -28.91
C SER A 23 2.69 8.59 -28.05
N SER A 24 2.93 7.91 -26.92
CA SER A 24 1.85 7.49 -26.01
C SER A 24 1.15 8.68 -25.35
N ILE A 25 1.90 9.75 -25.02
CA ILE A 25 1.31 10.96 -24.47
C ILE A 25 0.52 11.72 -25.55
N LEU A 26 1.01 11.74 -26.79
CA LEU A 26 0.31 12.36 -27.92
C LEU A 26 -1.02 11.66 -28.19
N GLU A 27 -1.05 10.33 -28.16
CA GLU A 27 -2.29 9.54 -28.29
C GLU A 27 -3.29 9.90 -27.19
N TRP A 28 -2.84 9.90 -25.93
CA TRP A 28 -3.67 10.32 -24.79
C TRP A 28 -4.21 11.76 -24.93
N ILE A 29 -3.40 12.71 -25.41
CA ILE A 29 -3.83 14.09 -25.69
C ILE A 29 -4.94 14.10 -26.74
N LYS A 30 -4.82 13.31 -27.81
CA LYS A 30 -5.82 13.21 -28.87
C LYS A 30 -7.11 12.58 -28.35
N GLU A 31 -7.03 11.45 -27.65
CA GLU A 31 -8.17 10.76 -27.06
C GLU A 31 -8.96 11.63 -26.07
N LYS A 32 -8.24 12.41 -25.26
CA LYS A 32 -8.87 13.31 -24.27
C LYS A 32 -9.29 14.66 -24.85
N GLY A 33 -9.07 14.90 -26.14
CA GLY A 33 -9.38 16.16 -26.78
C GLY A 33 -8.63 17.35 -26.17
N ILE A 34 -7.45 17.12 -25.60
CA ILE A 34 -6.65 18.17 -24.97
C ILE A 34 -6.07 19.06 -26.06
N ARG A 35 -6.39 20.36 -25.98
CA ARG A 35 -5.91 21.36 -26.93
C ARG A 35 -4.82 22.21 -26.28
N PRO A 36 -3.61 22.26 -26.86
CA PRO A 36 -2.57 23.15 -26.38
C PRO A 36 -2.98 24.62 -26.56
N GLN A 37 -2.54 25.47 -25.65
CA GLN A 37 -2.79 26.91 -25.69
C GLN A 37 -1.68 27.64 -26.45
N GLY A 38 -2.04 28.75 -27.09
CA GLY A 38 -1.09 29.59 -27.83
C GLY A 38 -0.51 28.90 -29.06
N LYS A 39 0.80 29.06 -29.28
CA LYS A 39 1.51 28.54 -30.47
C LYS A 39 2.08 27.12 -30.28
N ILE A 40 1.70 26.41 -29.21
CA ILE A 40 2.22 25.08 -28.90
C ILE A 40 1.48 24.02 -29.72
N THR A 41 2.21 23.13 -30.39
CA THR A 41 1.62 21.97 -31.08
C THR A 41 1.30 20.85 -30.09
N GLN A 42 0.39 19.94 -30.44
CA GLN A 42 0.08 18.78 -29.60
C GLN A 42 1.33 17.90 -29.34
N ILE A 43 2.21 17.79 -30.32
CA ILE A 43 3.49 17.09 -30.20
C ILE A 43 4.41 17.82 -29.21
N GLY A 44 4.47 19.16 -29.28
CA GLY A 44 5.22 19.96 -28.32
C GLY A 44 4.70 19.80 -26.89
N LEU A 45 3.37 19.80 -26.71
CA LEU A 45 2.74 19.53 -25.42
C LEU A 45 3.09 18.12 -24.90
N ALA A 46 3.03 17.11 -25.77
CA ALA A 46 3.39 15.73 -25.42
C ALA A 46 4.84 15.62 -24.95
N TYR A 47 5.77 16.29 -25.64
CA TYR A 47 7.18 16.35 -25.26
C TYR A 47 7.38 17.02 -23.90
N LEU A 48 6.71 18.15 -23.65
CA LEU A 48 6.80 18.86 -22.38
C LEU A 48 6.28 18.01 -21.21
N ILE A 49 5.17 17.30 -21.40
CA ILE A 49 4.62 16.38 -20.39
C ILE A 49 5.58 15.23 -20.13
N ALA A 50 6.13 14.61 -21.19
CA ALA A 50 7.09 13.52 -21.05
C ALA A 50 8.34 13.97 -20.28
N ARG A 51 8.88 15.15 -20.60
CA ARG A 51 10.04 15.73 -19.91
C ARG A 51 9.72 16.12 -18.47
N SER A 52 8.52 16.62 -18.18
CA SER A 52 8.08 16.93 -16.82
C SER A 52 7.98 15.68 -15.95
N ILE A 53 7.43 14.58 -16.49
CA ILE A 53 7.37 13.27 -15.82
C ILE A 53 8.79 12.71 -15.66
N GLY A 54 9.66 12.84 -16.67
CA GLY A 54 11.07 12.46 -16.55
C GLY A 54 11.79 13.24 -15.44
N ALA A 55 11.55 14.54 -15.29
CA ALA A 55 12.21 15.35 -14.28
C ALA A 55 11.66 15.11 -12.86
N LYS A 56 10.34 14.91 -12.72
CA LYS A 56 9.66 14.92 -11.41
C LYS A 56 9.09 13.56 -10.99
N GLY A 57 9.16 12.57 -11.87
CA GLY A 57 8.34 11.37 -11.77
C GLY A 57 6.86 11.63 -12.06
N GLN A 58 6.10 10.55 -12.15
CA GLN A 58 4.65 10.62 -12.28
C GLN A 58 4.03 10.97 -10.92
N ARG A 59 3.23 12.06 -10.86
CA ARG A 59 2.62 12.56 -9.61
C ARG A 59 1.40 11.78 -9.09
N PHE A 60 1.00 10.69 -9.73
CA PHE A 60 -0.16 9.92 -9.27
C PHE A 60 0.27 8.82 -8.31
N LYS A 61 0.04 9.02 -7.00
CA LYS A 61 -0.88 8.18 -6.19
C LYS A 61 -0.88 8.57 -4.71
N LYS A 62 -2.08 8.49 -4.13
CA LYS A 62 -2.23 7.90 -2.79
C LYS A 62 -1.89 6.41 -2.89
N PRO A 63 -0.85 5.91 -2.21
CA PRO A 63 -0.63 4.48 -2.09
C PRO A 63 -1.89 3.85 -1.46
N LYS A 64 -2.33 2.70 -1.98
CA LYS A 64 -3.41 1.90 -1.38
C LYS A 64 -2.83 0.52 -1.04
N PRO A 65 -2.01 0.42 0.02
CA PRO A 65 -1.39 -0.84 0.39
C PRO A 65 -2.48 -1.82 0.87
N PHE A 66 -2.89 -2.75 -0.01
CA PHE A 66 -3.90 -3.78 0.31
C PHE A 66 -3.32 -4.91 1.17
N ILE A 67 -2.00 -5.14 1.06
CA ILE A 67 -1.30 -6.14 1.86
C ILE A 67 -1.18 -5.66 3.31
N GLN A 68 -0.89 -4.37 3.55
CA GLN A 68 -0.67 -3.89 4.91
C GLN A 68 -1.94 -3.97 5.79
N SER A 69 -3.12 -3.68 5.25
CA SER A 69 -4.36 -3.82 6.03
C SER A 69 -4.64 -5.28 6.38
N SER A 70 -4.53 -6.17 5.40
CA SER A 70 -4.77 -7.60 5.57
C SER A 70 -3.72 -8.25 6.49
N LEU A 71 -2.46 -7.84 6.38
CA LEU A 71 -1.37 -8.26 7.25
C LEU A 71 -1.58 -7.78 8.68
N ARG A 72 -1.98 -6.52 8.88
CA ARG A 72 -2.29 -5.99 10.23
C ARG A 72 -3.49 -6.69 10.85
N SER A 73 -4.53 -6.96 10.08
CA SER A 73 -5.69 -7.75 10.55
C SER A 73 -5.26 -9.15 10.96
N ALA A 74 -4.53 -9.88 10.10
CA ALA A 74 -4.05 -11.22 10.43
C ALA A 74 -3.11 -11.24 11.65
N LEU A 75 -2.22 -10.24 11.79
CA LEU A 75 -1.37 -10.11 12.97
C LEU A 75 -2.18 -9.82 14.24
N ASN A 76 -3.13 -8.89 14.18
CA ASN A 76 -3.99 -8.55 15.32
C ASN A 76 -4.87 -9.72 15.74
N ASP A 77 -5.49 -10.41 14.80
CA ASP A 77 -6.35 -11.56 15.06
C ASP A 77 -5.55 -12.70 15.71
N ASN A 78 -4.35 -12.97 15.21
CA ASN A 78 -3.46 -13.96 15.81
C ASN A 78 -2.94 -13.53 17.18
N MET A 79 -2.57 -12.25 17.37
CA MET A 79 -2.16 -11.74 18.67
C MET A 79 -3.28 -11.80 19.71
N GLN A 80 -4.51 -11.44 19.34
CA GLN A 80 -5.67 -11.56 20.23
C GLN A 80 -5.96 -13.02 20.56
N ASN A 81 -5.87 -13.93 19.59
CA ASN A 81 -6.03 -15.35 19.82
C ASN A 81 -4.96 -15.92 20.76
N ILE A 82 -3.70 -15.51 20.62
CA ILE A 82 -2.60 -15.91 21.52
C ILE A 82 -2.81 -15.33 22.92
N ALA A 83 -3.16 -14.05 23.03
CA ALA A 83 -3.42 -13.40 24.32
C ALA A 83 -4.59 -14.05 25.07
N ASN A 84 -5.69 -14.34 24.37
CA ASN A 84 -6.86 -15.00 24.93
C ASN A 84 -6.56 -16.44 25.37
N LYS A 85 -5.83 -17.22 24.54
CA LYS A 85 -5.43 -18.58 24.91
C LYS A 85 -4.45 -18.59 26.09
N GLY A 86 -3.49 -17.67 26.10
CA GLY A 86 -2.58 -17.48 27.24
C GLY A 86 -3.33 -17.13 28.52
N ALA A 87 -4.33 -16.25 28.46
CA ALA A 87 -5.17 -15.91 29.61
C ALA A 87 -5.96 -17.13 30.12
N VAL A 88 -6.51 -17.96 29.22
CA VAL A 88 -7.19 -19.21 29.59
C VAL A 88 -6.25 -20.21 30.25
N ASP A 89 -5.03 -20.38 29.72
CA ASP A 89 -4.04 -21.29 30.31
C ASP A 89 -3.58 -20.80 31.68
N ILE A 90 -3.37 -19.49 31.85
CA ILE A 90 -3.06 -18.86 33.14
C ILE A 90 -4.21 -19.08 34.12
N MET A 91 -5.46 -18.81 33.73
CA MET A 91 -6.64 -19.03 34.59
C MET A 91 -6.81 -20.50 34.98
N LYS A 92 -6.59 -21.42 34.05
CA LYS A 92 -6.64 -22.86 34.31
C LYS A 92 -5.57 -23.26 35.32
N LYS A 93 -4.35 -22.75 35.16
CA LYS A 93 -3.25 -23.02 36.10
C LYS A 93 -3.53 -22.47 37.49
N ILE A 94 -4.01 -21.23 37.59
CA ILE A 94 -4.42 -20.63 38.87
C ILE A 94 -5.50 -21.50 39.55
N LYS A 95 -6.49 -21.98 38.79
CA LYS A 95 -7.55 -22.84 39.33
C LYS A 95 -7.00 -24.19 39.83
N GLU A 96 -6.14 -24.84 39.05
CA GLU A 96 -5.50 -26.09 39.45
C GLU A 96 -4.63 -25.92 40.71
N ASP A 97 -3.94 -24.79 40.84
CA ASP A 97 -3.10 -24.48 41.99
C ASP A 97 -3.94 -24.17 43.24
N ILE A 98 -5.09 -23.49 43.09
CA ILE A 98 -6.07 -23.28 44.17
C ILE A 98 -6.68 -24.61 44.62
N GLU A 99 -7.10 -25.47 43.70
CA GLU A 99 -7.73 -26.77 44.01
C GLU A 99 -6.75 -27.77 44.66
N LYS A 100 -5.45 -27.66 44.36
CA LYS A 100 -4.40 -28.47 44.98
C LYS A 100 -3.88 -27.90 46.30
N THR A 101 -4.23 -26.66 46.62
CA THR A 101 -3.90 -26.06 47.92
C THR A 101 -4.94 -26.55 48.94
N PRO A 102 -4.57 -27.38 49.93
CA PRO A 102 -5.51 -27.75 50.98
C PRO A 102 -5.97 -26.48 51.68
N LEU A 103 -7.28 -26.26 51.77
CA LEU A 103 -7.85 -25.26 52.66
C LEU A 103 -7.41 -25.65 54.07
N GLY A 104 -6.42 -24.94 54.61
CA GLY A 104 -6.13 -24.95 56.03
C GLY A 104 -7.37 -24.42 56.75
N VAL A 105 -8.22 -25.34 57.18
CA VAL A 105 -9.29 -25.08 58.12
C VAL A 105 -8.63 -25.13 59.49
N ASP A 106 -8.20 -23.97 59.97
CA ASP A 106 -7.91 -23.70 61.38
C ASP A 106 -9.04 -22.84 61.93
#